data_AF-A0A6N2MED5-F1
#
_entry.id   AF-A0A6N2MED5-F1
#
_cell.length_a   1.000
_cell.length_b   1.000
_cell.length_c   1.000
_cell.angle_alpha   90.00
_cell.angle_beta   90.00
_cell.angle_gamma   90.00
#
_symmetry.space_group_name_H-M   'P 1'
#
loop_
_entity.id
_entity.type
_entity.pdbx_description
1 polymer ?
#
loop_
_entity_poly.entity_id
_entity_poly.type
_entity_poly.pdbx_seq_one_letter_code
_entity_poly.pdbx_strand_id
1 'polypeptide(L)'
;MEAIRKQATKLREQVAKQQQAVLKQFGAGGYGGSDTVITDEAELHQHQKLEKLYISTRSGKHFQRDIVRGVEGYIVTGSKQVEIGTRFSEDSRKYGAENTCTSGNTLSKAALNYAHARAQMEKEHGNLLKALGTQVAEPLRAMVMGAPLEDARHLAQRYDRMRQEAEAQAIEVAKRQAKVREMPVF
;
A
#
# COMPACT_ATOMS: atom_id res chain seq x y z
N MET A 1 -37.74 -24.26 62.45
CA MET A 1 -37.46 -22.86 62.05
C MET A 1 -35.96 -22.51 62.09
N GLU A 2 -35.18 -22.94 63.09
CA GLU A 2 -33.75 -22.58 63.18
C GLU A 2 -32.83 -23.32 62.19
N ALA A 3 -33.13 -24.58 61.86
CA ALA A 3 -32.33 -25.37 60.91
C ALA A 3 -32.29 -24.74 59.50
N ILE A 4 -33.41 -24.17 59.06
CA ILE A 4 -33.55 -23.47 57.79
C ILE A 4 -32.73 -22.17 57.79
N ARG A 5 -32.75 -21.42 58.90
CA ARG A 5 -31.91 -20.21 59.04
C ARG A 5 -30.42 -20.55 58.99
N LYS A 6 -29.98 -21.64 59.63
CA LYS A 6 -28.58 -22.10 59.59
C LYS A 6 -28.14 -22.58 58.21
N GLN A 7 -29.03 -23.14 57.40
CA GLN A 7 -28.73 -23.47 56.01
C GLN A 7 -28.65 -22.22 55.13
N ALA A 8 -29.54 -21.25 55.34
CA ALA A 8 -29.51 -19.98 54.62
C ALA A 8 -28.24 -19.17 54.91
N THR A 9 -27.76 -19.15 56.15
CA THR A 9 -26.49 -18.48 56.50
C THR A 9 -25.28 -19.17 55.87
N LYS A 10 -25.24 -20.51 55.84
CA LYS A 10 -24.18 -21.27 55.15
C LYS A 10 -24.18 -21.03 53.64
N LEU A 11 -25.35 -20.98 53.02
CA LEU A 11 -25.47 -20.67 51.60
C LEU A 11 -24.98 -19.24 51.31
N ARG A 12 -25.35 -18.28 52.15
CA ARG A 12 -24.89 -16.88 52.02
C ARG A 12 -23.37 -16.76 52.16
N GLU A 13 -22.76 -17.49 53.09
CA GLU A 13 -21.29 -17.54 53.21
C GLU A 13 -20.60 -18.22 52.01
N GLN A 14 -21.17 -19.31 51.49
CA GLN A 14 -20.65 -19.95 50.28
C GLN A 14 -20.75 -19.03 49.06
N VAL A 15 -21.87 -18.34 48.89
CA VAL A 15 -22.08 -17.36 47.82
C VAL A 15 -21.10 -16.19 47.98
N ALA A 16 -20.90 -15.68 49.20
CA ALA A 16 -19.94 -14.61 49.44
C ALA A 16 -18.50 -15.04 49.11
N LYS A 17 -18.11 -16.27 49.48
CA LYS A 17 -16.79 -16.83 49.12
C LYS A 17 -16.62 -17.04 47.63
N GLN A 18 -17.66 -17.54 46.94
CA GLN A 18 -17.65 -17.68 45.48
C GLN A 18 -17.57 -16.31 44.80
N GLN A 19 -18.36 -15.33 45.22
CA GLN A 19 -18.29 -13.97 44.71
C GLN A 19 -16.92 -13.35 44.95
N GLN A 20 -16.29 -13.59 46.10
CA GLN A 20 -14.95 -13.11 46.40
C GLN A 20 -13.86 -13.83 45.59
N ALA A 21 -14.04 -15.12 45.28
CA ALA A 21 -13.15 -15.87 44.40
C ALA A 21 -13.27 -15.42 42.94
N VAL A 22 -14.49 -15.17 42.47
CA VAL A 22 -14.78 -14.57 41.16
C VAL A 22 -14.19 -13.16 41.09
N LEU A 23 -14.43 -12.31 42.09
CA LEU A 23 -13.81 -10.98 42.20
C LEU A 23 -12.28 -11.04 42.31
N LYS A 24 -11.68 -12.10 42.85
CA LYS A 24 -10.21 -12.26 42.79
C LYS A 24 -9.75 -12.73 41.41
N GLN A 25 -10.48 -13.62 40.77
CA GLN A 25 -10.14 -14.10 39.43
C GLN A 25 -10.31 -12.99 38.37
N PHE A 26 -11.29 -12.10 38.55
CA PHE A 26 -11.59 -10.98 37.65
C PHE A 26 -11.09 -9.62 38.16
N GLY A 27 -10.68 -9.51 39.43
CA GLY A 27 -10.26 -8.26 40.08
C GLY A 27 -8.87 -8.30 40.72
N ALA A 28 -8.13 -9.41 40.62
CA ALA A 28 -6.67 -9.41 40.78
C ALA A 28 -5.94 -8.66 39.65
N GLY A 29 -6.67 -8.15 38.67
CA GLY A 29 -6.26 -6.99 37.88
C GLY A 29 -7.07 -5.75 38.30
N GLY A 30 -6.45 -4.82 39.03
CA GLY A 30 -6.70 -3.39 38.79
C GLY A 30 -7.53 -2.55 39.76
N TYR A 31 -8.12 -3.06 40.84
CA TYR A 31 -8.80 -2.17 41.81
C TYR A 31 -7.85 -1.64 42.90
N GLY A 32 -6.96 -0.74 42.47
CA GLY A 32 -6.00 -0.05 43.33
C GLY A 32 -5.04 0.81 42.52
N GLY A 33 -5.53 1.92 41.97
CA GLY A 33 -4.68 3.04 41.53
C GLY A 33 -3.84 2.80 40.27
N SER A 34 -4.47 2.47 39.13
CA SER A 34 -3.91 2.65 37.76
C SER A 34 -4.94 2.31 36.68
N ASP A 35 -6.23 2.55 36.93
CA ASP A 35 -7.28 2.26 35.96
C ASP A 35 -7.30 3.39 34.92
N THR A 36 -6.60 3.21 33.78
CA THR A 36 -7.04 3.58 32.40
C THR A 36 -5.94 3.72 31.32
N VAL A 37 -4.64 3.56 31.58
CA VAL A 37 -3.62 3.88 30.54
C VAL A 37 -2.51 2.86 30.40
N ILE A 38 -2.83 1.56 30.42
CA ILE A 38 -2.06 0.62 29.60
C ILE A 38 -2.98 0.24 28.44
N THR A 39 -3.24 1.22 27.56
CA THR A 39 -3.29 0.88 26.13
C THR A 39 -1.95 0.20 25.89
N ASP A 40 -1.98 -1.10 25.68
CA ASP A 40 -0.82 -1.97 25.50
C ASP A 40 0.20 -1.24 24.60
N GLU A 41 1.35 -0.82 25.16
CA GLU A 41 2.33 0.02 24.45
C GLU A 41 2.77 -0.66 23.14
N ALA A 42 2.75 -2.00 23.13
CA ALA A 42 2.93 -2.83 21.95
C ALA A 42 1.81 -2.65 20.90
N GLU A 43 0.55 -2.55 21.31
CA GLU A 43 -0.60 -2.28 20.44
C GLU A 43 -0.53 -0.89 19.82
N LEU A 44 -0.18 0.14 20.61
CA LEU A 44 0.01 1.50 20.10
C LEU A 44 1.16 1.54 19.07
N HIS A 45 2.28 0.87 19.36
CA HIS A 45 3.38 0.74 18.41
C HIS A 45 2.97 -0.02 17.13
N GLN A 46 2.16 -1.06 17.26
CA GLN A 46 1.66 -1.83 16.12
C GLN A 46 0.73 -0.97 15.22
N HIS A 47 -0.15 -0.17 15.83
CA HIS A 47 -0.99 0.78 15.11
C HIS A 47 -0.16 1.80 14.33
N GLN A 48 0.86 2.40 14.95
CA GLN A 48 1.76 3.34 14.26
C GLN A 48 2.50 2.68 13.08
N LYS A 49 2.88 1.40 13.20
CA LYS A 49 3.50 0.65 12.10
C LYS A 49 2.51 0.44 10.95
N LEU A 50 1.26 0.10 11.25
CA LEU A 50 0.20 -0.08 10.24
C LEU A 50 -0.14 1.24 9.54
N GLU A 51 -0.20 2.35 10.26
CA GLU A 51 -0.42 3.68 9.68
C GLU A 51 0.72 4.05 8.71
N LYS A 52 1.98 3.87 9.15
CA LYS A 52 3.17 4.08 8.29
C LYS A 52 3.14 3.18 7.05
N LEU A 53 2.75 1.91 7.22
CA LEU A 53 2.60 0.97 6.12
C LEU A 53 1.52 1.45 5.13
N TYR A 54 0.36 1.89 5.62
CA TYR A 54 -0.72 2.40 4.76
C TYR A 54 -0.29 3.63 3.96
N ILE A 55 0.30 4.63 4.63
CA ILE A 55 0.76 5.86 3.99
C ILE A 55 1.83 5.57 2.94
N SER A 56 2.85 4.78 3.31
CA SER A 56 3.96 4.46 2.39
C SER A 56 3.49 3.64 1.19
N THR A 57 2.65 2.63 1.38
CA THR A 57 2.11 1.82 0.27
C THR A 57 1.18 2.64 -0.63
N ARG A 58 0.38 3.55 -0.08
CA ARG A 58 -0.43 4.50 -0.88
C ARG A 58 0.46 5.42 -1.71
N SER A 59 1.44 6.08 -1.09
CA SER A 59 2.38 6.96 -1.77
C SER A 59 3.17 6.23 -2.87
N GLY A 60 3.70 5.04 -2.54
CA GLY A 60 4.42 4.19 -3.48
C GLY A 60 3.60 3.82 -4.72
N LYS A 61 2.31 3.48 -4.57
CA LYS A 61 1.42 3.21 -5.72
C LYS A 61 1.20 4.44 -6.60
N HIS A 62 1.08 5.63 -6.02
CA HIS A 62 0.96 6.86 -6.82
C HIS A 62 2.24 7.12 -7.61
N PHE A 63 3.39 7.05 -6.95
CA PHE A 63 4.68 7.22 -7.60
C PHE A 63 4.91 6.20 -8.73
N GLN A 64 4.61 4.92 -8.51
CA GLN A 64 4.67 3.88 -9.54
C GLN A 64 3.77 4.21 -10.74
N ARG A 65 2.54 4.69 -10.52
CA ARG A 65 1.65 5.10 -11.64
C ARG A 65 2.24 6.23 -12.45
N ASP A 66 2.87 7.20 -11.80
CA ASP A 66 3.44 8.36 -12.49
C ASP A 66 4.66 7.95 -13.33
N ILE A 67 5.50 7.04 -12.83
CA ILE A 67 6.58 6.43 -13.62
C ILE A 67 6.00 5.69 -14.83
N VAL A 68 5.00 4.82 -14.62
CA VAL A 68 4.38 4.06 -15.72
C VAL A 68 3.88 4.99 -16.82
N ARG A 69 3.13 6.05 -16.46
CA ARG A 69 2.66 7.05 -17.42
C ARG A 69 3.80 7.77 -18.15
N GLY A 70 4.86 8.14 -17.43
CA GLY A 70 6.02 8.78 -18.03
C GLY A 70 6.73 7.89 -19.05
N VAL A 71 6.97 6.62 -18.69
CA VAL A 71 7.63 5.64 -19.57
C VAL A 71 6.74 5.30 -20.76
N GLU A 72 5.45 5.07 -20.57
CA GLU A 72 4.51 4.79 -21.67
C GLU A 72 4.39 5.99 -22.63
N GLY A 73 4.33 7.21 -22.09
CA GLY A 73 4.34 8.44 -22.89
C GLY A 73 5.62 8.61 -23.70
N TYR A 74 6.77 8.30 -23.10
CA TYR A 74 8.07 8.28 -23.79
C TYR A 74 8.09 7.22 -24.90
N ILE A 75 7.59 6.00 -24.65
CA ILE A 75 7.52 4.93 -25.66
C ILE A 75 6.64 5.35 -26.85
N VAL A 76 5.45 5.92 -26.60
CA VAL A 76 4.54 6.37 -27.65
C VAL A 76 5.19 7.46 -28.50
N THR A 77 5.83 8.43 -27.86
CA THR A 77 6.50 9.54 -28.57
C THR A 77 7.73 9.05 -29.32
N GLY A 78 8.56 8.23 -28.68
CA GLY A 78 9.75 7.63 -29.28
C GLY A 78 9.42 6.76 -30.48
N SER A 79 8.32 5.99 -30.43
CA SER A 79 7.90 5.15 -31.56
C SER A 79 7.57 5.98 -32.80
N LYS A 80 6.93 7.15 -32.62
CA LYS A 80 6.69 8.09 -33.72
C LYS A 80 8.00 8.68 -34.26
N GLN A 81 8.96 8.99 -33.38
CA GLN A 81 10.27 9.48 -33.80
C GLN A 81 11.05 8.43 -34.62
N VAL A 82 10.97 7.16 -34.21
CA VAL A 82 11.54 6.01 -34.94
C VAL A 82 10.94 5.90 -36.34
N GLU A 83 9.62 6.02 -36.47
CA GLU A 83 8.94 5.98 -37.77
C GLU A 83 9.42 7.12 -38.70
N ILE A 84 9.45 8.35 -38.19
CA ILE A 84 9.92 9.53 -38.93
C ILE A 84 11.38 9.36 -39.36
N GLY A 85 12.24 8.94 -38.44
CA GLY A 85 13.66 8.73 -38.71
C GLY A 85 13.93 7.59 -39.70
N THR A 86 13.12 6.53 -39.64
CA THR A 86 13.19 5.41 -40.58
C THR A 86 12.83 5.89 -41.98
N ARG A 87 11.71 6.61 -42.13
CA ARG A 87 11.30 7.21 -43.41
C ARG A 87 12.36 8.16 -43.96
N PHE A 88 12.93 9.01 -43.11
CA PHE A 88 14.01 9.92 -43.53
C PHE A 88 15.26 9.18 -44.01
N SER A 89 15.61 8.06 -43.36
CA SER A 89 16.72 7.21 -43.80
C SER A 89 16.44 6.57 -45.17
N GLU A 90 15.19 6.18 -45.44
CA GLU A 90 14.79 5.62 -46.74
C GLU A 90 14.85 6.66 -47.84
N ASP A 91 14.35 7.88 -47.60
CA ASP A 91 14.40 8.96 -48.58
C ASP A 91 15.85 9.38 -48.88
N SER A 92 16.70 9.44 -47.86
CA SER A 92 18.14 9.69 -48.04
C SER A 92 18.83 8.58 -48.85
N ARG A 93 18.43 7.32 -48.64
CA ARG A 93 18.94 6.16 -49.40
C ARG A 93 18.52 6.24 -50.86
N LYS A 94 17.24 6.55 -51.14
CA LYS A 94 16.72 6.73 -52.51
C LYS A 94 17.48 7.85 -53.22
N TYR A 95 17.61 9.01 -52.59
CA TYR A 95 18.38 10.12 -53.14
C TYR A 95 19.82 9.68 -53.50
N GLY A 96 20.50 8.99 -52.59
CA GLY A 96 21.86 8.54 -52.81
C GLY A 96 22.01 7.45 -53.88
N ALA A 97 21.00 6.60 -54.08
CA ALA A 97 21.00 5.54 -55.10
C ALA A 97 20.60 6.05 -56.51
N GLU A 98 19.67 7.01 -56.58
CA GLU A 98 19.05 7.44 -57.84
C GLU A 98 19.72 8.68 -58.46
N ASN A 99 20.34 9.57 -57.66
CA ASN A 99 20.99 10.77 -58.19
C ASN A 99 22.45 10.54 -58.61
N THR A 100 22.64 10.21 -59.89
CA THR A 100 23.93 10.24 -60.61
C THR A 100 24.05 11.43 -61.58
N CYS A 101 23.08 12.34 -61.57
CA CYS A 101 22.84 13.36 -62.61
C CYS A 101 23.61 14.70 -62.44
N THR A 102 24.52 14.83 -61.47
CA THR A 102 25.45 15.98 -61.38
C THR A 102 26.89 15.49 -61.46
N SER A 103 27.82 16.35 -61.90
CA SER A 103 29.24 16.00 -62.20
C SER A 103 30.10 15.58 -61.00
N GLY A 104 29.50 15.13 -59.89
CA GLY A 104 30.18 14.61 -58.71
C GLY A 104 29.29 13.70 -57.85
N ASN A 105 29.88 12.65 -57.27
CA ASN A 105 29.18 11.66 -56.45
C ASN A 105 29.24 11.94 -54.93
N THR A 106 29.78 13.09 -54.53
CA THR A 106 30.01 13.43 -53.11
C THR A 106 28.72 13.47 -52.30
N LEU A 107 27.67 14.13 -52.81
CA LEU A 107 26.38 14.25 -52.12
C LEU A 107 25.63 12.92 -52.07
N SER A 108 25.64 12.15 -53.16
CA SER A 108 25.02 10.81 -53.20
C SER A 108 25.67 9.86 -52.18
N LYS A 109 27.01 9.84 -52.10
CA LYS A 109 27.75 9.06 -51.10
C LYS A 109 27.47 9.53 -49.67
N ALA A 110 27.43 10.84 -49.43
CA ALA A 110 27.11 11.39 -48.12
C ALA A 110 25.69 10.99 -47.68
N ALA A 111 24.71 11.07 -48.59
CA ALA A 111 23.33 10.66 -48.32
C ALA A 111 23.20 9.16 -48.02
N LEU A 112 23.92 8.29 -48.74
CA LEU A 112 23.97 6.85 -48.45
C LEU A 112 24.56 6.56 -47.07
N ASN A 113 25.70 7.18 -46.74
CA ASN A 113 26.34 6.99 -45.44
C ASN A 113 25.41 7.46 -44.30
N TYR A 114 24.77 8.62 -44.47
CA TYR A 114 23.81 9.13 -43.52
C TYR A 114 22.61 8.18 -43.36
N ALA A 115 22.05 7.69 -44.48
CA ALA A 115 20.93 6.75 -44.46
C ALA A 115 21.24 5.48 -43.67
N HIS A 116 22.44 4.91 -43.85
CA HIS A 116 22.86 3.73 -43.11
C HIS A 116 23.01 4.01 -41.61
N ALA A 117 23.68 5.11 -41.26
CA ALA A 117 23.84 5.50 -39.86
C ALA A 117 22.48 5.75 -39.20
N ARG A 118 21.58 6.51 -39.86
CA ARG A 118 20.26 6.82 -39.34
C ARG A 118 19.40 5.56 -39.17
N ALA A 119 19.41 4.64 -40.13
CA ALA A 119 18.68 3.39 -40.02
C ALA A 119 19.15 2.53 -38.83
N GLN A 120 20.46 2.48 -38.56
CA GLN A 120 20.98 1.78 -37.38
C GLN A 120 20.58 2.48 -36.07
N MET A 121 20.63 3.81 -36.03
CA MET A 121 20.19 4.58 -34.86
C MET A 121 18.72 4.31 -34.54
N GLU A 122 17.83 4.33 -35.54
CA GLU A 122 16.40 4.08 -35.31
C GLU A 122 16.11 2.64 -34.90
N LYS A 123 16.90 1.68 -35.41
CA LYS A 123 16.83 0.29 -34.96
C LYS A 123 17.16 0.17 -33.47
N GLU A 124 18.27 0.76 -33.02
CA GLU A 124 18.65 0.72 -31.60
C GLU A 124 17.71 1.51 -30.72
N HIS A 125 17.16 2.62 -31.21
CA HIS A 125 16.12 3.37 -30.53
C HIS A 125 14.85 2.51 -30.36
N GLY A 126 14.40 1.82 -31.40
CA GLY A 126 13.29 0.87 -31.31
C GLY A 126 13.54 -0.27 -30.30
N ASN A 127 14.76 -0.82 -30.28
CA ASN A 127 15.16 -1.83 -29.29
C ASN A 127 15.06 -1.30 -27.86
N LEU A 128 15.55 -0.08 -27.61
CA LEU A 128 15.46 0.58 -26.32
C LEU A 128 14.00 0.77 -25.88
N LEU A 129 13.14 1.29 -26.76
CA LEU A 129 11.73 1.51 -26.43
C LEU A 129 11.02 0.19 -26.08
N LYS A 130 11.33 -0.89 -26.80
CA LYS A 130 10.82 -2.24 -26.49
C LYS A 130 11.33 -2.74 -25.13
N ALA A 131 12.62 -2.53 -24.83
CA ALA A 131 13.20 -2.89 -23.54
C ALA A 131 12.55 -2.10 -22.39
N LEU A 132 12.31 -0.80 -22.56
CA LEU A 132 11.59 0.02 -21.57
C LEU A 132 10.16 -0.47 -21.37
N GLY A 133 9.45 -0.88 -22.43
CA GLY A 133 8.11 -1.43 -22.33
C GLY A 133 8.06 -2.72 -21.49
N THR A 134 8.94 -3.66 -21.82
CA THR A 134 8.93 -5.01 -21.24
C THR A 134 9.63 -5.11 -19.88
N GLN A 135 10.74 -4.40 -19.69
CA GLN A 135 11.55 -4.50 -18.47
C GLN A 135 11.20 -3.45 -17.41
N VAL A 136 10.50 -2.37 -17.78
CA VAL A 136 10.16 -1.28 -16.86
C VAL A 136 8.66 -1.08 -16.74
N ALA A 137 7.97 -0.77 -17.85
CA ALA A 137 6.55 -0.41 -17.81
C ALA A 137 5.67 -1.59 -17.37
N GLU A 138 5.86 -2.78 -17.96
CA GLU A 138 5.08 -3.97 -17.64
C GLU A 138 5.20 -4.40 -16.16
N PRO A 139 6.41 -4.58 -15.58
CA PRO A 139 6.55 -4.93 -14.16
C PRO A 139 5.93 -3.90 -13.23
N LEU A 140 6.14 -2.61 -13.48
CA LEU A 140 5.57 -1.55 -12.64
C LEU A 140 4.04 -1.49 -12.74
N ARG A 141 3.48 -1.69 -13.94
CA ARG A 141 2.02 -1.78 -14.13
C ARG A 141 1.45 -2.96 -13.36
N ALA A 142 2.11 -4.11 -13.40
CA ALA A 142 1.73 -5.28 -12.63
C ALA A 142 1.81 -5.01 -11.11
N MET A 143 2.83 -4.31 -10.63
CA MET A 143 2.95 -3.91 -9.22
C MET A 143 1.82 -2.96 -8.78
N VAL A 144 1.47 -1.98 -9.60
CA VAL A 144 0.38 -1.02 -9.31
C VAL A 144 -0.97 -1.73 -9.17
N MET A 145 -1.20 -2.76 -9.98
CA MET A 145 -2.42 -3.57 -10.02
C MET A 145 -2.35 -4.81 -9.14
N GLY A 146 -1.22 -5.06 -8.49
CA GLY A 146 -0.93 -6.31 -7.80
C GLY A 146 -1.51 -6.37 -6.40
N ALA A 147 -1.88 -7.59 -5.99
CA ALA A 147 -2.42 -7.93 -4.68
C ALA A 147 -1.57 -7.42 -3.49
N PRO A 148 -0.22 -7.43 -3.47
CA PRO A 148 0.53 -7.07 -2.26
C PRO A 148 0.29 -5.66 -1.72
N LEU A 149 0.16 -4.66 -2.60
CA LEU A 149 -0.13 -3.27 -2.20
C LEU A 149 -1.60 -3.07 -1.85
N GLU A 150 -2.49 -3.91 -2.37
CA GLU A 150 -3.91 -3.88 -2.09
C GLU A 150 -4.20 -4.58 -0.75
N ASP A 151 -3.64 -5.77 -0.55
CA ASP A 151 -3.68 -6.57 0.67
C ASP A 151 -3.11 -5.81 1.87
N ALA A 152 -1.97 -5.12 1.72
CA ALA A 152 -1.39 -4.31 2.79
C ALA A 152 -2.33 -3.16 3.22
N ARG A 153 -3.05 -2.54 2.27
CA ARG A 153 -4.02 -1.48 2.59
C ARG A 153 -5.29 -2.05 3.21
N HIS A 154 -5.79 -3.18 2.69
CA HIS A 154 -6.93 -3.87 3.28
C HIS A 154 -6.66 -4.29 4.72
N LEU A 155 -5.46 -4.81 5.00
CA LEU A 155 -5.05 -5.17 6.35
C LEU A 155 -5.04 -3.96 7.29
N ALA A 156 -4.43 -2.84 6.88
CA ALA A 156 -4.43 -1.61 7.67
C ALA A 156 -5.85 -1.10 7.94
N GLN A 157 -6.69 -1.02 6.91
CA GLN A 157 -8.09 -0.56 7.06
C GLN A 157 -8.93 -1.48 7.96
N ARG A 158 -8.72 -2.81 7.87
CA ARG A 158 -9.44 -3.77 8.70
C ARG A 158 -9.03 -3.66 10.16
N TYR A 159 -7.74 -3.46 10.42
CA TYR A 159 -7.23 -3.24 11.76
C TYR A 159 -7.78 -1.94 12.37
N ASP A 160 -7.73 -0.83 11.62
CA ASP A 160 -8.25 0.46 12.07
C ASP A 160 -9.73 0.38 12.44
N ARG A 161 -10.54 -0.34 11.64
CA ARG A 161 -11.95 -0.56 11.95
C ARG A 161 -12.15 -1.36 13.24
N MET A 162 -11.44 -2.47 13.39
CA MET A 162 -11.53 -3.31 14.59
C MET A 162 -11.13 -2.54 15.85
N ARG A 163 -10.10 -1.69 15.74
CA ARG A 163 -9.67 -0.82 16.83
C ARG A 163 -10.75 0.21 17.20
N GLN A 164 -11.33 0.91 16.22
CA GLN A 164 -12.42 1.86 16.47
C GLN A 164 -13.62 1.19 17.16
N GLU A 165 -13.95 -0.04 16.76
CA GLU A 165 -15.00 -0.84 17.42
C GLU A 165 -14.64 -1.17 18.88
N ALA A 166 -13.38 -1.55 19.15
CA ALA A 166 -12.89 -1.81 20.50
C ALA A 166 -12.89 -0.55 21.39
N GLU A 167 -12.43 0.58 20.86
CA GLU A 167 -12.46 1.88 21.55
C GLU A 167 -13.90 2.29 21.91
N ALA A 168 -14.85 2.10 20.98
CA ALA A 168 -16.26 2.38 21.22
C ALA A 168 -16.84 1.51 22.35
N GLN A 169 -16.48 0.22 22.39
CA GLN A 169 -16.88 -0.69 23.47
C GLN A 169 -16.25 -0.29 24.81
N ALA A 170 -14.96 0.08 24.83
CA ALA A 170 -14.28 0.51 26.03
C ALA A 170 -14.93 1.77 26.65
N ILE A 171 -15.31 2.74 25.80
CA ILE A 171 -16.04 3.94 26.23
C ILE A 171 -17.40 3.57 26.84
N GLU A 172 -18.13 2.62 26.24
CA GLU A 172 -19.41 2.17 26.76
C GLU A 172 -19.27 1.43 28.11
N VAL A 173 -18.25 0.59 28.26
CA VAL A 173 -17.93 -0.07 29.54
C VAL A 173 -17.59 0.96 30.62
N ALA A 174 -16.72 1.94 30.31
CA ALA A 174 -16.34 2.99 31.24
C ALA A 174 -17.56 3.80 31.71
N LYS A 175 -18.47 4.15 30.79
CA LYS A 175 -19.75 4.83 31.12
C LYS A 175 -20.60 4.00 32.08
N ARG A 176 -20.70 2.68 31.89
CA ARG A 176 -21.45 1.79 32.79
C ARG A 176 -20.80 1.67 34.16
N GLN A 177 -19.47 1.55 34.21
CA GLN A 177 -18.73 1.50 35.48
C GLN A 177 -18.89 2.80 36.29
N ALA A 178 -18.85 3.96 35.64
CA ALA A 178 -19.09 5.25 36.29
C ALA A 178 -20.50 5.31 36.91
N LYS A 179 -21.54 4.91 36.15
CA LYS A 179 -22.92 4.84 36.65
C LYS A 179 -23.07 3.91 37.87
N VAL A 180 -22.38 2.77 37.88
CA VAL A 180 -22.41 1.84 39.01
C VAL A 180 -21.71 2.43 40.25
N ARG A 181 -20.62 3.18 40.08
CA ARG A 181 -19.93 3.87 41.19
C ARG A 181 -20.76 5.00 41.81
N GLU A 182 -21.68 5.61 41.04
CA GLU A 182 -22.56 6.68 41.52
C GLU A 182 -23.83 6.17 42.24
N MET A 183 -24.07 4.85 42.30
CA MET A 183 -25.22 4.32 43.05
C MET A 183 -24.95 4.30 44.57
N PRO A 184 -25.84 4.83 45.42
CA PRO A 184 -25.66 4.81 46.87
C PRO A 184 -25.67 3.37 47.38
N VAL A 185 -24.71 3.04 48.24
CA VAL A 185 -24.73 1.81 49.02
C VAL A 185 -25.77 2.00 50.13
N PHE A 186 -26.93 1.38 49.98
CA PHE A 186 -27.97 1.30 51.03
C PHE A 186 -27.64 0.23 52.07
#